data_AF-A0A255SH31-F1
#
_entry.id   AF-A0A255SH31-F1
#
_cell.length_a   1.000
_cell.length_b   1.000
_cell.length_c   1.000
_cell.angle_alpha   90.00
_cell.angle_beta   90.00
_cell.angle_gamma   90.00
#
_symmetry.space_group_name_H-M   'P 1'
#
loop_
_entity.id
_entity.type
_entity.pdbx_description
1 polymer ?
#
loop_
_entity_poly.entity_id
_entity_poly.type
_entity_poly.pdbx_seq_one_letter_code
_entity_poly.pdbx_strand_id
1 'polypeptide(L)'
;MTKEQRTAIARIFNDMIKADNIIEESEVKNMKRLMSEYAITHQEMSDARKIRFSDAVNTLKELSVRERKAFFDHIYDIALSDNICVPREALLLIALQYCLMEDAKKADGTIPAPKPYLISCPTGEASFNDQYMVYLESSYDEERNEELKQHFRLLVTITRLCGFNFIYIPKMVEEFRGMNEQYVKDVISYMAPNLEEAIIQQVYDRLCDMTTVDFFRNVLYERLQVKALHNTPPSLLINIGTSVVPFCSAGGSIQYYTEFLCIPISSGILTLVDDILGFYQSKVSIRQSITINDSKGQFKYFGFYKALFDFLVAPPPVAPDLVFLGQDMKTGRYQVAFKFDDGNEKKVTFTPKEYDIYLQVALKTYKSRTRGLPVTYDKHIKPTIAHLKSKISSDIPDLNYSDQYKPERDGNAYVMRLDKSKVFVRVRTSNCGYDYEDIPILKYDKK
;
A
#
# COMPACT_ATOMS: atom_id res chain seq x y z
N MET A 1 14.38 -24.72 -14.32
CA MET A 1 13.32 -23.96 -13.62
C MET A 1 12.74 -24.76 -12.46
N THR A 2 12.49 -24.12 -11.32
CA THR A 2 11.85 -24.73 -10.15
C THR A 2 10.31 -24.80 -10.30
N LYS A 3 9.63 -25.46 -9.36
CA LYS A 3 8.16 -25.50 -9.31
C LYS A 3 7.57 -24.09 -9.14
N GLU A 4 8.16 -23.29 -8.26
CA GLU A 4 7.73 -21.93 -7.96
C GLU A 4 7.84 -21.06 -9.20
N GLN A 5 8.95 -21.15 -9.93
CA GLN A 5 9.16 -20.38 -11.17
C GLN A 5 8.18 -20.78 -12.28
N ARG A 6 7.89 -22.09 -12.45
CA ARG A 6 6.86 -22.55 -13.41
C ARG A 6 5.47 -22.07 -13.02
N THR A 7 5.14 -22.10 -11.74
CA THR A 7 3.86 -21.57 -11.21
C THR A 7 3.75 -20.06 -11.43
N ALA A 8 4.85 -19.32 -11.26
CA ALA A 8 4.91 -17.89 -11.52
C ALA A 8 4.72 -17.58 -13.03
N ILE A 9 5.39 -18.30 -13.93
CA ILE A 9 5.15 -18.18 -15.39
C ILE A 9 3.67 -18.41 -15.72
N ALA A 10 3.09 -19.50 -15.19
CA ALA A 10 1.68 -19.81 -15.38
C ALA A 10 0.75 -18.69 -14.87
N ARG A 11 1.11 -18.02 -13.78
CA ARG A 11 0.35 -16.88 -13.25
C ARG A 11 0.34 -15.71 -14.22
N ILE A 12 1.51 -15.29 -14.71
CA ILE A 12 1.62 -14.16 -15.65
C ILE A 12 0.81 -14.45 -16.91
N PHE A 13 0.95 -15.66 -17.46
CA PHE A 13 0.25 -16.05 -18.66
C PHE A 13 -1.28 -16.05 -18.49
N ASN A 14 -1.78 -16.53 -17.35
CA ASN A 14 -3.21 -16.48 -17.04
C ASN A 14 -3.76 -15.05 -16.95
N ASP A 15 -2.94 -14.09 -16.49
CA ASP A 15 -3.35 -12.69 -16.39
C ASP A 15 -3.32 -12.01 -17.78
N MET A 16 -2.42 -12.41 -18.67
CA MET A 16 -2.38 -11.96 -20.07
C MET A 16 -3.63 -12.39 -20.85
N ILE A 17 -3.97 -13.69 -20.86
CA ILE A 17 -5.17 -14.20 -21.55
C ILE A 17 -6.47 -13.53 -21.08
N LYS A 18 -6.52 -13.03 -19.84
CA LYS A 18 -7.73 -12.44 -19.27
C LYS A 18 -7.77 -10.93 -19.37
N ALA A 19 -6.78 -10.32 -20.02
CA ALA A 19 -6.60 -8.89 -19.98
C ALA A 19 -7.79 -8.14 -20.60
N ASP A 20 -8.37 -8.65 -21.68
CA ASP A 20 -9.52 -8.08 -22.38
C ASP A 20 -10.89 -8.63 -21.91
N ASN A 21 -10.88 -9.62 -21.01
CA ASN A 21 -12.03 -10.39 -20.51
C ASN A 21 -12.73 -11.29 -21.54
N ILE A 22 -12.06 -11.58 -22.66
CA ILE A 22 -12.49 -12.55 -23.66
C ILE A 22 -11.48 -13.71 -23.60
N ILE A 23 -11.93 -14.94 -23.88
CA ILE A 23 -11.00 -16.08 -23.97
C ILE A 23 -11.25 -16.75 -25.32
N GLU A 24 -10.25 -16.68 -26.19
CA GLU A 24 -10.30 -17.24 -27.53
C GLU A 24 -9.70 -18.67 -27.59
N GLU A 25 -10.09 -19.42 -28.62
CA GLU A 25 -9.55 -20.77 -28.85
C GLU A 25 -8.03 -20.73 -29.16
N SER A 26 -7.58 -19.68 -29.85
CA SER A 26 -6.17 -19.36 -30.14
C SER A 26 -5.34 -19.25 -28.85
N GLU A 27 -5.84 -18.52 -27.86
CA GLU A 27 -5.20 -18.34 -26.57
C GLU A 27 -5.11 -19.65 -25.77
N VAL A 28 -6.17 -20.46 -25.80
CA VAL A 28 -6.17 -21.80 -25.17
C VAL A 28 -5.16 -22.73 -25.85
N LYS A 29 -4.93 -22.61 -27.16
CA LYS A 29 -3.86 -23.34 -27.87
C LYS A 29 -2.48 -22.83 -27.46
N ASN A 30 -2.28 -21.52 -27.38
CA ASN A 30 -1.04 -20.91 -26.88
C ASN A 30 -0.73 -21.36 -25.45
N MET A 31 -1.75 -21.49 -24.59
CA MET A 31 -1.61 -22.02 -23.24
C MET A 31 -1.03 -23.43 -23.23
N LYS A 32 -1.59 -24.34 -24.03
CA LYS A 32 -1.11 -25.73 -24.11
C LYS A 32 0.31 -25.80 -24.63
N ARG A 33 0.66 -24.97 -25.62
CA ARG A 33 2.03 -24.85 -26.14
C ARG A 33 2.99 -24.40 -25.02
N LEU A 34 2.64 -23.33 -24.31
CA LEU A 34 3.45 -22.79 -23.22
C LEU A 34 3.63 -23.81 -22.08
N MET A 35 2.58 -24.54 -21.73
CA MET A 35 2.67 -25.63 -20.76
C MET A 35 3.70 -26.68 -21.17
N SER A 36 3.75 -27.04 -22.46
CA SER A 36 4.75 -27.97 -22.99
C SER A 36 6.16 -27.37 -22.96
N GLU A 37 6.33 -26.12 -23.38
CA GLU A 37 7.64 -25.45 -23.49
C GLU A 37 8.33 -25.26 -22.14
N TYR A 38 7.57 -24.86 -21.12
CA TYR A 38 8.10 -24.63 -19.77
C TYR A 38 7.90 -25.83 -18.82
N ALA A 39 7.45 -26.97 -19.35
CA ALA A 39 7.12 -28.18 -18.58
C ALA A 39 6.17 -27.91 -17.39
N ILE A 40 5.15 -27.08 -17.61
CA ILE A 40 4.15 -26.70 -16.61
C ILE A 40 3.09 -27.79 -16.53
N THR A 41 2.90 -28.32 -15.32
CA THR A 41 1.88 -29.31 -15.02
C THR A 41 0.50 -28.67 -14.80
N HIS A 42 -0.56 -29.45 -14.92
CA HIS A 42 -1.91 -29.00 -14.56
C HIS A 42 -2.02 -28.54 -13.09
N GLN A 43 -1.24 -29.15 -12.19
CA GLN A 43 -1.20 -28.74 -10.80
C GLN A 43 -0.60 -27.34 -10.64
N GLU A 44 0.49 -27.04 -11.35
CA GLU A 44 1.10 -25.69 -11.33
C GLU A 44 0.18 -24.64 -11.97
N MET A 45 -0.57 -24.99 -13.03
CA MET A 45 -1.61 -24.11 -13.58
C MET A 45 -2.73 -23.84 -12.57
N SER A 46 -3.09 -24.83 -11.75
CA SER A 46 -4.08 -24.67 -10.67
C SER A 46 -3.53 -23.82 -9.52
N ASP A 47 -2.28 -24.07 -9.11
CA ASP A 47 -1.60 -23.33 -8.05
C ASP A 47 -1.33 -21.87 -8.45
N ALA A 48 -1.08 -21.60 -9.73
CA ALA A 48 -0.90 -20.25 -10.26
C ALA A 48 -2.12 -19.34 -10.00
N ARG A 49 -3.32 -19.91 -9.90
CA ARG A 49 -4.54 -19.15 -9.59
C ARG A 49 -4.60 -18.65 -8.15
N LYS A 50 -3.72 -19.15 -7.27
CA LYS A 50 -3.71 -18.87 -5.83
C LYS A 50 -2.61 -17.89 -5.41
N ILE A 51 -1.73 -17.50 -6.33
CA ILE A 51 -0.66 -16.54 -6.06
C ILE A 51 -0.99 -15.18 -6.68
N ARG A 52 -0.49 -14.11 -6.07
CA ARG A 52 -0.68 -12.74 -6.56
C ARG A 52 0.24 -12.44 -7.74
N PHE A 53 -0.13 -11.47 -8.57
CA PHE A 53 0.71 -11.06 -9.70
C PHE A 53 2.06 -10.51 -9.23
N SER A 54 2.08 -9.68 -8.17
CA SER A 54 3.32 -9.15 -7.60
C SER A 54 4.27 -10.25 -7.14
N ASP A 55 3.72 -11.31 -6.53
CA ASP A 55 4.51 -12.42 -5.99
C ASP A 55 5.12 -13.24 -7.12
N ALA A 56 4.35 -13.52 -8.18
CA ALA A 56 4.84 -14.20 -9.36
C ALA A 56 6.01 -13.44 -10.02
N VAL A 57 5.86 -12.14 -10.26
CA VAL A 57 6.94 -11.34 -10.85
C VAL A 57 8.18 -11.31 -9.96
N ASN A 58 8.00 -11.24 -8.64
CA ASN A 58 9.13 -11.31 -7.70
C ASN A 58 9.86 -12.65 -7.77
N THR A 59 9.16 -13.77 -7.91
CA THR A 59 9.79 -15.08 -8.17
C THR A 59 10.55 -15.11 -9.49
N LEU A 60 10.01 -14.49 -10.55
CA LEU A 60 10.68 -14.47 -11.87
C LEU A 60 11.94 -13.60 -11.91
N LYS A 61 12.11 -12.65 -10.98
CA LYS A 61 13.35 -11.88 -10.84
C LYS A 61 14.58 -12.74 -10.52
N GLU A 62 14.37 -13.96 -9.98
CA GLU A 62 15.44 -14.91 -9.65
C GLU A 62 15.98 -15.67 -10.88
N LEU A 63 15.29 -15.59 -12.02
CA LEU A 63 15.75 -16.19 -13.28
C LEU A 63 16.98 -15.45 -13.83
N SER A 64 17.77 -16.17 -14.62
CA SER A 64 18.89 -15.53 -15.34
C SER A 64 18.37 -14.47 -16.32
N VAL A 65 19.23 -13.49 -16.66
CA VAL A 65 18.90 -12.42 -17.62
C VAL A 65 18.37 -13.00 -18.93
N ARG A 66 19.01 -14.06 -19.42
CA ARG A 66 18.64 -14.73 -20.66
C ARG A 66 17.25 -15.36 -20.57
N GLU A 67 16.96 -16.04 -19.46
CA GLU A 67 15.64 -16.65 -19.23
C GLU A 67 14.55 -15.59 -19.07
N ARG A 68 14.82 -14.50 -18.34
CA ARG A 68 13.89 -13.36 -18.20
C ARG A 68 13.56 -12.77 -19.57
N LYS A 69 14.57 -12.55 -20.41
CA LYS A 69 14.40 -11.98 -21.75
C LYS A 69 13.60 -12.92 -22.66
N ALA A 70 13.98 -14.20 -22.71
CA ALA A 70 13.24 -15.19 -23.50
C ALA A 70 11.78 -15.31 -23.06
N PHE A 71 11.52 -15.27 -21.76
CA PHE A 71 10.16 -15.27 -21.23
C PHE A 71 9.38 -13.99 -21.62
N PHE A 72 10.01 -12.82 -21.51
CA PHE A 72 9.39 -11.56 -21.93
C PHE A 72 9.04 -11.57 -23.42
N ASP A 73 9.97 -11.99 -24.28
CA ASP A 73 9.76 -12.09 -25.74
C ASP A 73 8.60 -13.06 -26.05
N HIS A 74 8.49 -14.19 -25.35
CA HIS A 74 7.35 -15.10 -25.50
C HIS A 74 6.01 -14.47 -25.10
N ILE A 75 5.94 -13.80 -23.95
CA ILE A 75 4.71 -13.13 -23.50
C ILE A 75 4.34 -12.00 -24.46
N TYR A 76 5.33 -11.32 -25.01
CA TYR A 76 5.14 -10.29 -26.02
C TYR A 76 4.51 -10.86 -27.30
N ASP A 77 4.99 -12.00 -27.80
CA ASP A 77 4.42 -12.66 -28.98
C ASP A 77 2.97 -13.11 -28.75
N ILE A 78 2.63 -13.50 -27.52
CA ILE A 78 1.25 -13.88 -27.15
C ILE A 78 0.32 -12.67 -27.20
N ALA A 79 0.73 -11.55 -26.61
CA ALA A 79 -0.03 -10.29 -26.61
C ALA A 79 -0.26 -9.69 -28.01
N LEU A 80 0.46 -10.19 -29.02
CA LEU A 80 0.32 -9.77 -30.41
C LEU A 80 -0.28 -10.86 -31.30
N SER A 81 -0.65 -12.01 -30.74
CA SER A 81 -1.03 -13.19 -31.52
C SER A 81 -2.32 -13.02 -32.32
N ASP A 82 -3.18 -12.09 -31.92
CA ASP A 82 -4.42 -11.66 -32.56
C ASP A 82 -4.28 -10.33 -33.34
N ASN A 83 -3.07 -9.76 -33.40
CA ASN A 83 -2.73 -8.42 -33.89
C ASN A 83 -3.36 -7.25 -33.11
N ILE A 84 -4.04 -7.50 -31.98
CA ILE A 84 -4.72 -6.48 -31.20
C ILE A 84 -4.21 -6.52 -29.76
N CYS A 85 -3.19 -5.73 -29.45
CA CYS A 85 -2.79 -5.56 -28.06
C CYS A 85 -3.71 -4.54 -27.37
N VAL A 86 -4.50 -5.00 -26.39
CA VAL A 86 -5.41 -4.15 -25.64
C VAL A 86 -4.66 -3.35 -24.55
N PRO A 87 -5.22 -2.22 -24.06
CA PRO A 87 -4.60 -1.39 -23.03
C PRO A 87 -4.07 -2.15 -21.80
N ARG A 88 -4.79 -3.18 -21.34
CA ARG A 88 -4.39 -3.95 -20.16
C ARG A 88 -3.21 -4.89 -20.42
N GLU A 89 -3.11 -5.50 -21.59
CA GLU A 89 -1.93 -6.30 -21.97
C GLU A 89 -0.70 -5.42 -22.08
N ALA A 90 -0.83 -4.24 -22.70
CA ALA A 90 0.27 -3.28 -22.79
C ALA A 90 0.76 -2.85 -21.40
N LEU A 91 -0.14 -2.66 -20.43
CA LEU A 91 0.22 -2.36 -19.03
C LEU A 91 0.93 -3.54 -18.34
N LEU A 92 0.48 -4.78 -18.57
CA LEU A 92 1.17 -5.97 -18.06
C LEU A 92 2.57 -6.10 -18.68
N LEU A 93 2.73 -5.83 -19.97
CA LEU A 93 4.03 -5.80 -20.63
C LEU A 93 4.95 -4.72 -20.07
N ILE A 94 4.44 -3.52 -19.78
CA ILE A 94 5.21 -2.46 -19.10
C ILE A 94 5.68 -2.94 -17.72
N ALA A 95 4.79 -3.53 -16.93
CA ALA A 95 5.14 -4.08 -15.62
C ALA A 95 6.27 -5.11 -15.71
N LEU A 96 6.19 -6.04 -16.67
CA LEU A 96 7.23 -7.05 -16.89
C LEU A 96 8.54 -6.43 -17.39
N GLN A 97 8.48 -5.47 -18.33
CA GLN A 97 9.64 -4.76 -18.86
C GLN A 97 10.43 -4.10 -17.72
N TYR A 98 9.78 -3.25 -16.92
CA TYR A 98 10.43 -2.53 -15.83
C TYR A 98 10.90 -3.46 -14.70
N CYS A 99 10.16 -4.54 -14.40
CA CYS A 99 10.52 -5.43 -13.28
C CYS A 99 11.54 -6.51 -13.63
N LEU A 100 11.59 -6.98 -14.89
CA LEU A 100 12.40 -8.11 -15.30
C LEU A 100 13.59 -7.74 -16.18
N MET A 101 13.52 -6.66 -16.97
CA MET A 101 14.56 -6.35 -17.98
C MET A 101 15.65 -5.40 -17.46
N GLU A 102 15.44 -4.70 -16.35
CA GLU A 102 16.47 -3.85 -15.76
C GLU A 102 17.48 -4.66 -14.91
N ASP A 103 18.61 -4.98 -15.52
CA ASP A 103 19.78 -5.40 -14.77
C ASP A 103 20.46 -4.18 -14.15
N ALA A 104 20.83 -4.30 -12.88
CA ALA A 104 21.61 -3.28 -12.20
C ALA A 104 22.97 -3.17 -12.90
N LYS A 105 23.16 -2.20 -13.80
CA LYS A 105 24.49 -1.73 -14.11
C LYS A 105 25.08 -1.20 -12.80
N LYS A 106 25.93 -1.99 -12.17
CA LYS A 106 26.92 -1.46 -11.23
C LYS A 106 27.96 -0.73 -12.06
N ALA A 107 27.60 0.47 -12.51
CA ALA A 107 28.59 1.44 -12.94
C ALA A 107 29.07 2.13 -11.66
N ASP A 108 30.29 1.80 -11.28
CA ASP A 108 31.20 2.65 -10.49
C ASP A 108 30.71 3.13 -9.11
N GLY A 109 30.80 2.26 -8.09
CA GLY A 109 30.81 2.65 -6.67
C GLY A 109 29.56 3.32 -6.09
N THR A 110 28.58 3.73 -6.91
CA THR A 110 27.36 4.41 -6.47
C THR A 110 26.32 3.43 -5.93
N ILE A 111 25.58 3.90 -4.93
CA ILE A 111 24.44 3.20 -4.34
C ILE A 111 23.47 2.84 -5.47
N PRO A 112 23.05 1.56 -5.62
CA PRO A 112 22.15 1.17 -6.69
C PRO A 112 20.84 1.94 -6.55
N ALA A 113 20.40 2.56 -7.65
CA ALA A 113 19.11 3.23 -7.70
C ALA A 113 17.99 2.26 -7.29
N PRO A 114 16.98 2.75 -6.56
CA PRO A 114 15.83 1.94 -6.19
C PRO A 114 15.14 1.39 -7.44
N LYS A 115 14.84 0.09 -7.43
CA LYS A 115 14.31 -0.63 -8.60
C LYS A 115 12.78 -0.56 -8.68
N PRO A 116 12.19 -0.69 -9.87
CA PRO A 116 10.76 -0.88 -10.02
C PRO A 116 10.25 -2.14 -9.30
N TYR A 117 9.04 -2.04 -8.76
CA TYR A 117 8.37 -3.15 -8.08
C TYR A 117 6.85 -3.09 -8.22
N LEU A 118 6.23 -4.24 -7.99
CA LEU A 118 4.79 -4.42 -8.09
C LEU A 118 4.14 -4.52 -6.72
N ILE A 119 2.89 -4.07 -6.66
CA ILE A 119 2.06 -4.06 -5.47
C ILE A 119 0.71 -4.65 -5.84
N SER A 120 0.33 -5.77 -5.22
CA SER A 120 -1.03 -6.29 -5.24
C SER A 120 -1.77 -5.79 -4.00
N CYS A 121 -2.65 -4.82 -4.17
CA CYS A 121 -3.38 -4.17 -3.09
C CYS A 121 -4.80 -4.75 -2.93
N PRO A 122 -5.21 -5.23 -1.74
CA PRO A 122 -6.56 -5.77 -1.54
C PRO A 122 -7.60 -4.64 -1.51
N THR A 123 -8.28 -4.42 -2.63
CA THR A 123 -9.26 -3.32 -2.78
C THR A 123 -10.71 -3.78 -2.67
N GLY A 124 -10.95 -5.08 -2.52
CA GLY A 124 -12.31 -5.65 -2.57
C GLY A 124 -12.94 -5.45 -3.94
N GLU A 125 -14.27 -5.48 -4.02
CA GLU A 125 -15.00 -5.35 -5.29
C GLU A 125 -14.92 -3.95 -5.92
N ALA A 126 -14.32 -2.97 -5.23
CA ALA A 126 -14.05 -1.67 -5.81
C ALA A 126 -13.06 -1.81 -6.98
N SER A 127 -13.55 -1.63 -8.20
CA SER A 127 -12.75 -1.70 -9.41
C SER A 127 -12.16 -0.33 -9.77
N PHE A 128 -10.84 -0.26 -9.85
CA PHE A 128 -10.12 0.87 -10.41
C PHE A 128 -9.89 0.60 -11.89
N ASN A 129 -10.90 0.84 -12.73
CA ASN A 129 -10.82 0.51 -14.15
C ASN A 129 -10.11 1.59 -14.99
N ASP A 130 -9.92 2.80 -14.46
CA ASP A 130 -9.21 3.84 -15.21
C ASP A 130 -7.69 3.71 -15.03
N GLN A 131 -6.97 4.08 -16.09
CA GLN A 131 -5.51 4.12 -16.10
C GLN A 131 -5.03 5.40 -15.40
N TYR A 132 -4.52 5.24 -14.18
CA TYR A 132 -3.98 6.33 -13.36
C TYR A 132 -2.46 6.27 -13.30
N MET A 133 -1.84 7.44 -13.37
CA MET A 133 -0.42 7.68 -13.08
C MET A 133 -0.35 8.66 -11.91
N VAL A 134 0.05 8.18 -10.74
CA VAL A 134 0.02 8.96 -9.48
C VAL A 134 1.45 9.22 -9.02
N TYR A 135 1.80 10.49 -8.80
CA TYR A 135 3.06 10.82 -8.14
C TYR A 135 2.97 10.52 -6.63
N LEU A 136 3.99 9.84 -6.09
CA LEU A 136 4.11 9.48 -4.69
C LEU A 136 5.48 9.83 -4.11
N GLU A 137 5.49 10.17 -2.83
CA GLU A 137 6.72 10.36 -2.06
C GLU A 137 6.46 10.00 -0.59
N SER A 138 7.40 9.28 0.05
CA SER A 138 7.30 8.98 1.49
C SER A 138 7.78 10.12 2.39
N SER A 139 8.56 11.04 1.82
CA SER A 139 9.03 12.28 2.42
C SER A 139 9.03 13.36 1.35
N TYR A 140 8.68 14.59 1.72
CA TYR A 140 8.61 15.71 0.78
C TYR A 140 9.95 15.95 0.10
N ASP A 141 9.95 15.90 -1.23
CA ASP A 141 11.10 16.21 -2.07
C ASP A 141 10.85 17.54 -2.81
N GLU A 142 11.55 18.60 -2.38
CA GLU A 142 11.34 19.95 -2.92
C GLU A 142 11.69 20.04 -4.41
N GLU A 143 12.80 19.45 -4.83
CA GLU A 143 13.27 19.50 -6.21
C GLU A 143 12.26 18.84 -7.16
N ARG A 144 11.79 17.65 -6.80
CA ARG A 144 10.81 16.91 -7.61
C ARG A 144 9.45 17.61 -7.65
N ASN A 145 9.01 18.19 -6.53
CA ASN A 145 7.75 18.94 -6.48
C ASN A 145 7.82 20.22 -7.33
N GLU A 146 8.95 20.92 -7.38
CA GLU A 146 9.13 22.09 -8.25
C GLU A 146 9.15 21.69 -9.73
N GLU A 147 9.86 20.62 -10.10
CA GLU A 147 9.84 20.06 -11.47
C GLU A 147 8.39 19.73 -11.91
N LEU A 148 7.64 19.04 -11.04
CA LEU A 148 6.24 18.70 -11.25
C LEU A 148 5.37 19.92 -11.49
N LYS A 149 5.49 20.97 -10.66
CA LYS A 149 4.70 22.20 -10.81
C LYS A 149 4.98 22.89 -12.15
N GLN A 150 6.24 22.96 -12.56
CA GLN A 150 6.65 23.58 -13.82
C GLN A 150 6.09 22.84 -15.04
N HIS A 151 6.05 21.49 -14.98
CA HIS A 151 5.67 20.65 -16.11
C HIS A 151 4.27 20.04 -16.02
N PHE A 152 3.50 20.34 -14.98
CA PHE A 152 2.20 19.70 -14.70
C PHE A 152 1.24 19.70 -15.90
N ARG A 153 1.09 20.84 -16.58
CA ARG A 153 0.18 20.96 -17.73
C ARG A 153 0.61 20.07 -18.89
N LEU A 154 1.92 19.95 -19.12
CA LEU A 154 2.47 19.09 -20.16
C LEU A 154 2.22 17.62 -19.81
N LEU A 155 2.56 17.22 -18.57
CA LEU A 155 2.33 15.86 -18.06
C LEU A 155 0.88 15.44 -18.23
N VAL A 156 -0.08 16.24 -17.75
CA VAL A 156 -1.52 15.96 -17.90
C VAL A 156 -1.92 15.83 -19.36
N THR A 157 -1.38 16.66 -20.24
CA THR A 157 -1.73 16.64 -21.67
C THR A 157 -1.22 15.37 -22.34
N ILE A 158 0.06 15.05 -22.18
CA ILE A 158 0.66 13.87 -22.84
C ILE A 158 0.09 12.57 -22.30
N THR A 159 -0.18 12.46 -21.00
CA THR A 159 -0.74 11.24 -20.42
C THR A 159 -2.18 11.03 -20.90
N ARG A 160 -3.00 12.08 -20.97
CA ARG A 160 -4.40 11.97 -21.43
C ARG A 160 -4.52 11.60 -22.89
N LEU A 161 -3.60 12.07 -23.75
CA LEU A 161 -3.51 11.65 -25.15
C LEU A 161 -3.25 10.15 -25.29
N CYS A 162 -2.67 9.52 -24.27
CA CYS A 162 -2.39 8.09 -24.20
C CYS A 162 -3.43 7.29 -23.41
N GLY A 163 -4.48 7.92 -22.89
CA GLY A 163 -5.50 7.23 -22.10
C GLY A 163 -5.26 7.23 -20.58
N PHE A 164 -4.25 7.97 -20.10
CA PHE A 164 -3.90 8.03 -18.68
C PHE A 164 -4.31 9.34 -18.00
N ASN A 165 -4.84 9.22 -16.78
CA ASN A 165 -5.03 10.35 -15.88
C ASN A 165 -3.81 10.52 -14.98
N PHE A 166 -3.07 11.62 -15.18
CA PHE A 166 -1.99 12.00 -14.29
C PHE A 166 -2.53 12.69 -13.03
N ILE A 167 -2.13 12.20 -11.86
CA ILE A 167 -2.60 12.66 -10.56
C ILE A 167 -1.42 13.19 -9.75
N TYR A 168 -1.56 14.44 -9.32
CA TYR A 168 -0.65 15.11 -8.41
C TYR A 168 -1.46 15.77 -7.30
N ILE A 169 -1.31 15.27 -6.07
CA ILE A 169 -2.16 15.62 -4.92
C ILE A 169 -2.21 17.13 -4.66
N PRO A 170 -1.09 17.89 -4.65
CA PRO A 170 -1.13 19.33 -4.40
C PRO A 170 -1.98 20.10 -5.42
N LYS A 171 -1.95 19.74 -6.70
CA LYS A 171 -2.78 20.38 -7.73
C LYS A 171 -4.25 20.03 -7.58
N MET A 172 -4.56 18.79 -7.19
CA MET A 172 -5.93 18.39 -6.85
C MET A 172 -6.47 19.17 -5.64
N VAL A 173 -5.64 19.36 -4.61
CA VAL A 173 -6.00 20.13 -3.42
C VAL A 173 -6.22 21.61 -3.74
N GLU A 174 -5.38 22.20 -4.59
CA GLU A 174 -5.59 23.57 -5.11
C GLU A 174 -6.95 23.70 -5.82
N GLU A 175 -7.37 22.70 -6.60
CA GLU A 175 -8.69 22.68 -7.25
C GLU A 175 -9.83 22.73 -6.22
N PHE A 176 -9.77 21.88 -5.17
CA PHE A 176 -10.80 21.86 -4.12
C PHE A 176 -10.84 23.15 -3.30
N ARG A 177 -9.67 23.71 -2.95
CA ARG A 177 -9.58 25.02 -2.27
C ARG A 177 -10.15 26.16 -3.10
N GLY A 178 -10.12 26.05 -4.42
CA GLY A 178 -10.70 27.02 -5.34
C GLY A 178 -12.23 26.90 -5.51
N MET A 179 -12.85 25.83 -5.00
CA MET A 179 -14.30 25.64 -5.03
C MET A 179 -14.98 26.39 -3.87
N ASN A 180 -16.30 26.58 -3.98
CA ASN A 180 -17.07 27.10 -2.86
C ASN A 180 -17.11 26.07 -1.72
N GLU A 181 -16.69 26.46 -0.53
CA GLU A 181 -16.61 25.57 0.65
C GLU A 181 -17.95 24.90 0.98
N GLN A 182 -19.05 25.68 0.97
CA GLN A 182 -20.37 25.13 1.25
C GLN A 182 -20.78 24.10 0.19
N TYR A 183 -20.50 24.37 -1.08
CA TYR A 183 -20.74 23.40 -2.15
C TYR A 183 -19.97 22.09 -1.93
N VAL A 184 -18.69 22.15 -1.55
CA VAL A 184 -17.91 20.93 -1.26
C VAL A 184 -18.49 20.18 -0.06
N LYS A 185 -18.90 20.89 1.01
CA LYS A 185 -19.56 20.28 2.17
C LYS A 185 -20.90 19.65 1.85
N ASP A 186 -21.71 20.31 1.02
CA ASP A 186 -22.99 19.79 0.54
C ASP A 186 -22.77 18.50 -0.27
N VAL A 187 -21.72 18.45 -1.09
CA VAL A 187 -21.31 17.23 -1.80
C VAL A 187 -20.86 16.15 -0.82
N ILE A 188 -20.02 16.46 0.19
CA ILE A 188 -19.63 15.48 1.23
C ILE A 188 -20.88 14.92 1.92
N SER A 189 -21.80 15.79 2.33
CA SER A 189 -23.06 15.42 2.99
C SER A 189 -23.93 14.54 2.09
N TYR A 190 -24.05 14.88 0.80
CA TYR A 190 -24.78 14.08 -0.17
C TYR A 190 -24.21 12.67 -0.33
N MET A 191 -22.88 12.55 -0.35
CA MET A 191 -22.19 11.28 -0.55
C MET A 191 -22.17 10.40 0.72
N ALA A 192 -22.22 11.03 1.89
CA ALA A 192 -22.18 10.37 3.18
C ALA A 192 -23.25 10.99 4.13
N PRO A 193 -24.55 10.68 3.90
CA PRO A 193 -25.66 11.39 4.51
C PRO A 193 -25.79 11.20 6.03
N ASN A 194 -25.12 10.18 6.57
CA ASN A 194 -25.15 9.86 8.00
C ASN A 194 -24.04 10.55 8.80
N LEU A 195 -23.20 11.38 8.16
CA LEU A 195 -22.15 12.11 8.86
C LEU A 195 -22.70 13.34 9.58
N GLU A 196 -22.24 13.55 10.81
CA GLU A 196 -22.49 14.78 11.56
C GLU A 196 -21.73 15.97 10.92
N GLU A 197 -22.27 17.18 11.07
CA GLU A 197 -21.69 18.40 10.50
C GLU A 197 -20.24 18.66 10.95
N ALA A 198 -19.91 18.32 12.19
CA ALA A 198 -18.54 18.39 12.70
C ALA A 198 -17.58 17.44 11.97
N ILE A 199 -18.05 16.24 11.58
CA ILE A 199 -17.26 15.27 10.82
C ILE A 199 -17.14 15.73 9.37
N ILE A 200 -18.19 16.29 8.79
CA ILE A 200 -18.16 16.87 7.44
C ILE A 200 -17.09 17.97 7.36
N GLN A 201 -17.02 18.86 8.35
CA GLN A 201 -15.95 19.86 8.43
C GLN A 201 -14.56 19.20 8.47
N GLN A 202 -14.38 18.17 9.30
CA GLN A 202 -13.10 17.46 9.39
C GLN A 202 -12.71 16.74 8.09
N VAL A 203 -13.68 16.22 7.33
CA VAL A 203 -13.44 15.64 6.00
C VAL A 203 -12.99 16.72 5.02
N TYR A 204 -13.67 17.87 5.02
CA TYR A 204 -13.31 19.02 4.18
C TYR A 204 -11.90 19.55 4.49
N ASP A 205 -11.58 19.77 5.76
CA ASP A 205 -10.25 20.25 6.17
C ASP A 205 -9.17 19.25 5.75
N ARG A 206 -9.39 17.94 5.96
CA ARG A 206 -8.46 16.89 5.52
C ARG A 206 -8.30 16.83 4.00
N LEU A 207 -9.37 17.07 3.24
CA LEU A 207 -9.29 17.15 1.78
C LEU A 207 -8.44 18.35 1.36
N CYS A 208 -8.67 19.50 1.99
CA CYS A 208 -8.01 20.75 1.64
C CYS A 208 -6.57 20.84 2.14
N ASP A 209 -6.16 20.10 3.16
CA ASP A 209 -4.80 20.16 3.71
C ASP A 209 -3.93 18.95 3.37
N MET A 210 -4.43 18.06 2.51
CA MET A 210 -3.72 16.84 2.13
C MET A 210 -2.42 17.14 1.39
N THR A 211 -1.31 16.59 1.89
CA THR A 211 -0.05 16.53 1.14
C THR A 211 0.09 15.19 0.42
N THR A 212 1.00 15.11 -0.56
CA THR A 212 1.37 13.82 -1.19
C THR A 212 1.84 12.81 -0.14
N VAL A 213 2.59 13.27 0.88
CA VAL A 213 3.08 12.45 1.99
C VAL A 213 1.92 11.92 2.84
N ASP A 214 0.93 12.77 3.15
CA ASP A 214 -0.26 12.35 3.90
C ASP A 214 -1.11 11.38 3.11
N PHE A 215 -1.30 11.61 1.81
CA PHE A 215 -1.97 10.66 0.92
C PHE A 215 -1.25 9.31 0.91
N PHE A 216 0.07 9.32 0.67
CA PHE A 216 0.88 8.13 0.62
C PHE A 216 0.81 7.34 1.94
N ARG A 217 1.04 8.01 3.07
CA ARG A 217 1.04 7.38 4.38
C ARG A 217 -0.35 6.88 4.73
N ASN A 218 -1.34 7.76 4.72
CA ASN A 218 -2.63 7.45 5.30
C ASN A 218 -3.49 6.57 4.36
N VAL A 219 -3.36 6.70 3.04
CA VAL A 219 -4.14 5.90 2.07
C VAL A 219 -3.40 4.62 1.71
N LEU A 220 -2.24 4.75 1.05
CA LEU A 220 -1.56 3.61 0.43
C LEU A 220 -0.86 2.72 1.45
N TYR A 221 -0.20 3.32 2.43
CA TYR A 221 0.55 2.57 3.43
C TYR A 221 -0.36 2.02 4.54
N GLU A 222 -1.19 2.89 5.14
CA GLU A 222 -1.99 2.54 6.32
C GLU A 222 -3.26 1.76 5.96
N ARG A 223 -4.07 2.24 5.01
CA ARG A 223 -5.34 1.55 4.68
C ARG A 223 -5.18 0.42 3.69
N LEU A 224 -4.40 0.64 2.65
CA LEU A 224 -4.17 -0.35 1.61
C LEU A 224 -3.07 -1.36 1.99
N GLN A 225 -2.47 -1.20 3.18
CA GLN A 225 -1.49 -2.10 3.80
C GLN A 225 -0.29 -2.43 2.90
N VAL A 226 0.14 -1.49 2.06
CA VAL A 226 1.25 -1.74 1.16
C VAL A 226 2.58 -1.58 1.89
N LYS A 227 2.96 -2.62 2.64
CA LYS A 227 4.20 -2.67 3.43
C LYS A 227 5.46 -2.41 2.59
N ALA A 228 5.42 -2.77 1.30
CA ALA A 228 6.49 -2.56 0.34
C ALA A 228 6.82 -1.07 0.11
N LEU A 229 5.93 -0.15 0.50
CA LEU A 229 6.12 1.28 0.31
C LEU A 229 6.95 1.96 1.43
N HIS A 230 7.33 1.29 2.52
CA HIS A 230 8.07 1.98 3.60
C HIS A 230 9.39 2.60 3.10
N ASN A 231 9.55 3.93 3.24
CA ASN A 231 10.66 4.74 2.68
C ASN A 231 10.76 4.76 1.15
N THR A 232 9.62 4.78 0.45
CA THR A 232 9.61 4.92 -1.02
C THR A 232 10.19 6.28 -1.44
N PRO A 233 11.22 6.31 -2.30
CA PRO A 233 11.69 7.54 -2.93
C PRO A 233 10.59 8.16 -3.80
N PRO A 234 10.71 9.41 -4.27
CA PRO A 234 9.82 9.96 -5.28
C PRO A 234 9.62 8.96 -6.43
N SER A 235 8.38 8.55 -6.66
CA SER A 235 8.04 7.44 -7.54
C SER A 235 6.73 7.71 -8.29
N LEU A 236 6.58 7.08 -9.44
CA LEU A 236 5.34 7.04 -10.20
C LEU A 236 4.63 5.71 -9.94
N LEU A 237 3.39 5.78 -9.44
CA LEU A 237 2.52 4.64 -9.25
C LEU A 237 1.52 4.54 -10.41
N ILE A 238 1.52 3.41 -11.10
CA ILE A 238 0.68 3.16 -12.28
C ILE A 238 -0.28 2.03 -11.97
N ASN A 239 -1.58 2.27 -12.15
CA ASN A 239 -2.58 1.21 -12.09
C ASN A 239 -2.44 0.32 -13.34
N ILE A 240 -2.18 -0.98 -13.13
CA ILE A 240 -2.05 -1.96 -14.22
C ILE A 240 -3.25 -2.92 -14.32
N GLY A 241 -4.31 -2.66 -13.53
CA GLY A 241 -5.58 -3.37 -13.57
C GLY A 241 -5.91 -4.09 -12.28
N THR A 242 -6.89 -4.98 -12.34
CA THR A 242 -7.35 -5.77 -11.18
C THR A 242 -7.01 -7.24 -11.37
N SER A 243 -6.93 -7.98 -10.26
CA SER A 243 -6.70 -9.41 -10.26
C SER A 243 -7.51 -10.09 -9.15
N VAL A 244 -7.80 -11.39 -9.32
CA VAL A 244 -8.67 -12.15 -8.43
C VAL A 244 -7.93 -13.39 -7.94
N VAL A 245 -7.89 -13.57 -6.61
CA VAL A 245 -7.14 -14.65 -5.96
C VAL A 245 -7.95 -15.28 -4.81
N PRO A 246 -8.28 -16.59 -4.84
CA PRO A 246 -8.19 -17.48 -5.99
C PRO A 246 -9.25 -17.14 -7.06
N PHE A 247 -8.92 -17.34 -8.34
CA PHE A 247 -9.80 -17.02 -9.48
C PHE A 247 -11.15 -17.77 -9.48
N CYS A 248 -11.20 -18.96 -8.90
CA CYS A 248 -12.44 -19.69 -8.61
C CYS A 248 -12.22 -20.47 -7.32
N SER A 249 -13.21 -20.51 -6.44
CA SER A 249 -13.14 -21.29 -5.21
C SER A 249 -14.39 -22.16 -5.07
N ALA A 250 -14.19 -23.46 -4.88
CA ALA A 250 -15.29 -24.39 -4.60
C ALA A 250 -15.75 -24.36 -3.14
N GLY A 251 -15.09 -23.58 -2.27
CA GLY A 251 -15.40 -23.56 -0.83
C GLY A 251 -14.62 -22.54 0.02
N GLY A 252 -14.19 -21.41 -0.55
CA GLY A 252 -13.39 -20.40 0.16
C GLY A 252 -13.60 -19.00 -0.40
N SER A 253 -13.23 -17.97 0.37
CA SER A 253 -13.41 -16.57 -0.03
C SER A 253 -12.48 -16.18 -1.19
N ILE A 254 -13.03 -15.42 -2.12
CA ILE A 254 -12.30 -14.80 -3.22
C ILE A 254 -11.85 -13.42 -2.77
N GLN A 255 -10.62 -13.04 -3.11
CA GLN A 255 -10.08 -11.71 -2.83
C GLN A 255 -9.76 -10.99 -4.14
N TYR A 256 -10.16 -9.74 -4.20
CA TYR A 256 -9.90 -8.84 -5.31
C TYR A 256 -8.72 -7.93 -4.96
N TYR A 257 -7.82 -7.80 -5.93
CA TYR A 257 -6.63 -6.98 -5.83
C TYR A 257 -6.63 -5.94 -6.95
N THR A 258 -6.21 -4.72 -6.63
CA THR A 258 -5.73 -3.77 -7.63
C THR A 258 -4.22 -3.89 -7.71
N GLU A 259 -3.71 -4.05 -8.93
CA GLU A 259 -2.31 -4.25 -9.22
C GLU A 259 -1.69 -2.90 -9.61
N PHE A 260 -0.58 -2.56 -8.96
CA PHE A 260 0.15 -1.32 -9.24
C PHE A 260 1.61 -1.59 -9.55
N LEU A 261 2.13 -0.84 -10.52
CA LEU A 261 3.54 -0.73 -10.82
C LEU A 261 4.09 0.55 -10.19
N CYS A 262 5.12 0.43 -9.36
CA CYS A 262 5.81 1.54 -8.73
C CYS A 262 7.20 1.70 -9.36
N ILE A 263 7.45 2.86 -9.97
CA ILE A 263 8.72 3.17 -10.65
C ILE A 263 9.37 4.39 -9.99
N PRO A 264 10.54 4.22 -9.34
CA PRO A 264 11.30 5.34 -8.78
C PRO A 264 11.77 6.33 -9.85
N ILE A 265 11.67 7.62 -9.54
CA ILE A 265 12.08 8.71 -10.45
C ILE A 265 13.58 8.96 -10.27
N SER A 266 14.37 8.70 -11.31
CA SER A 266 15.84 8.83 -11.28
C SER A 266 16.40 9.89 -12.24
N SER A 267 15.82 10.04 -13.44
CA SER A 267 16.34 10.91 -14.53
C SER A 267 15.47 12.14 -14.85
N GLY A 268 14.43 12.40 -14.03
CA GLY A 268 13.42 13.45 -14.23
C GLY A 268 12.05 12.85 -14.56
N ILE A 269 10.96 13.50 -14.14
CA ILE A 269 9.63 12.92 -14.26
C ILE A 269 9.12 12.92 -15.70
N LEU A 270 9.43 13.97 -16.47
CA LEU A 270 9.02 14.05 -17.88
C LEU A 270 9.65 12.93 -18.70
N THR A 271 10.96 12.72 -18.55
CA THR A 271 11.70 11.65 -19.23
C THR A 271 11.11 10.29 -18.90
N LEU A 272 10.86 10.03 -17.61
CA LEU A 272 10.26 8.77 -17.20
C LEU A 272 8.87 8.55 -17.82
N VAL A 273 8.02 9.58 -17.78
CA VAL A 273 6.68 9.50 -18.37
C VAL A 273 6.75 9.30 -19.88
N ASP A 274 7.63 10.01 -20.59
CA ASP A 274 7.82 9.86 -22.03
C ASP A 274 8.29 8.44 -22.39
N ASP A 275 9.24 7.87 -21.66
CA ASP A 275 9.70 6.49 -21.85
C ASP A 275 8.56 5.47 -21.67
N ILE A 276 7.77 5.62 -20.62
CA ILE A 276 6.62 4.74 -20.34
C ILE A 276 5.57 4.86 -21.44
N LEU A 277 5.20 6.09 -21.81
CA LEU A 277 4.17 6.35 -22.81
C LEU A 277 4.62 5.92 -24.21
N GLY A 278 5.89 6.16 -24.55
CA GLY A 278 6.49 5.71 -25.81
C GLY A 278 6.47 4.19 -25.92
N PHE A 279 6.84 3.48 -24.86
CA PHE A 279 6.70 2.02 -24.83
C PHE A 279 5.23 1.60 -24.96
N TYR A 280 4.33 2.17 -24.16
CA TYR A 280 2.90 1.86 -24.18
C TYR A 280 2.28 2.03 -25.58
N GLN A 281 2.50 3.20 -26.20
CA GLN A 281 1.98 3.54 -27.52
C GLN A 281 2.58 2.67 -28.63
N SER A 282 3.81 2.19 -28.47
CA SER A 282 4.41 1.24 -29.41
C SER A 282 3.75 -0.14 -29.38
N LYS A 283 2.99 -0.45 -28.31
CA LYS A 283 2.36 -1.76 -28.11
C LYS A 283 0.86 -1.72 -28.35
N VAL A 284 0.16 -0.76 -27.77
CA VAL A 284 -1.31 -0.74 -27.80
C VAL A 284 -1.84 -0.53 -29.22
N SER A 285 -2.68 -1.44 -29.69
CA SER A 285 -3.31 -1.33 -31.02
C SER A 285 -4.47 -0.33 -31.00
N ILE A 286 -5.12 -0.15 -29.84
CA ILE A 286 -6.29 0.72 -29.67
C ILE A 286 -5.88 1.99 -28.93
N ARG A 287 -5.90 3.13 -29.64
CA ARG A 287 -5.63 4.43 -29.04
C ARG A 287 -6.86 4.92 -28.29
N GLN A 288 -6.74 5.03 -26.97
CA GLN A 288 -7.73 5.68 -26.13
C GLN A 288 -7.21 7.06 -25.74
N SER A 289 -8.08 8.07 -25.79
CA SER A 289 -7.77 9.39 -25.25
C SER A 289 -8.83 9.77 -24.24
N ILE A 290 -8.42 10.39 -23.15
CA ILE A 290 -9.34 10.87 -22.13
C ILE A 290 -9.77 12.28 -22.48
N THR A 291 -11.06 12.45 -22.78
CA THR A 291 -11.69 13.76 -22.90
C THR A 291 -12.51 14.02 -21.64
N ILE A 292 -11.89 14.60 -20.62
CA ILE A 292 -12.62 15.14 -19.46
C ILE A 292 -12.86 16.62 -19.75
N ASN A 293 -14.13 17.05 -19.71
CA ASN A 293 -14.45 18.47 -19.65
C ASN A 293 -13.99 19.00 -18.29
N ASP A 294 -12.81 19.63 -18.25
CA ASP A 294 -12.29 20.33 -17.06
C ASP A 294 -13.01 21.69 -16.87
N SER A 295 -14.34 21.65 -16.77
CA SER A 295 -15.11 22.83 -16.38
C SER A 295 -14.71 23.23 -14.96
N LYS A 296 -14.29 24.47 -14.77
CA LYS A 296 -13.91 25.00 -13.45
C LYS A 296 -15.08 24.85 -12.46
N GLY A 297 -14.78 24.40 -11.25
CA GLY A 297 -15.75 24.32 -10.15
C GLY A 297 -16.59 23.03 -10.11
N GLN A 298 -16.28 22.01 -10.92
CA GLN A 298 -16.96 20.73 -10.86
C GLN A 298 -16.29 19.77 -9.88
N PHE A 299 -17.08 19.18 -8.98
CA PHE A 299 -16.63 18.07 -8.16
C PHE A 299 -16.58 16.78 -8.98
N LYS A 300 -15.39 16.20 -9.14
CA LYS A 300 -15.20 14.94 -9.89
C LYS A 300 -15.47 13.77 -8.95
N TYR A 301 -16.53 12.98 -9.20
CA TYR A 301 -16.85 11.78 -8.43
C TYR A 301 -16.75 10.50 -9.27
N PHE A 302 -15.54 10.15 -9.69
CA PHE A 302 -15.25 8.90 -10.38
C PHE A 302 -13.80 8.48 -10.14
N GLY A 303 -13.54 7.18 -10.32
CA GLY A 303 -12.22 6.54 -10.19
C GLY A 303 -11.38 7.02 -9.00
N PHE A 304 -10.21 7.61 -9.25
CA PHE A 304 -9.28 8.02 -8.18
C PHE A 304 -9.90 9.02 -7.20
N TYR A 305 -10.68 9.99 -7.69
CA TYR A 305 -11.31 11.00 -6.83
C TYR A 305 -12.35 10.38 -5.88
N LYS A 306 -13.12 9.40 -6.38
CA LYS A 306 -14.03 8.62 -5.54
C LYS A 306 -13.26 7.84 -4.47
N ALA A 307 -12.19 7.15 -4.84
CA ALA A 307 -11.39 6.37 -3.89
C ALA A 307 -10.73 7.25 -2.82
N LEU A 308 -10.25 8.42 -3.20
CA LEU A 308 -9.74 9.43 -2.27
C LEU A 308 -10.82 9.88 -1.28
N PHE A 309 -12.02 10.10 -1.77
CA PHE A 309 -13.16 10.49 -0.93
C PHE A 309 -13.59 9.38 0.01
N ASP A 310 -13.74 8.14 -0.49
CA ASP A 310 -14.07 6.97 0.32
C ASP A 310 -13.03 6.80 1.44
N PHE A 311 -11.75 7.09 1.14
CA PHE A 311 -10.71 7.19 2.15
C PHE A 311 -11.00 8.30 3.19
N LEU A 312 -11.29 9.52 2.76
CA LEU A 312 -11.48 10.63 3.69
C LEU A 312 -12.72 10.44 4.60
N VAL A 313 -13.81 9.90 4.06
CA VAL A 313 -15.07 9.66 4.79
C VAL A 313 -14.99 8.48 5.73
N ALA A 314 -14.34 7.39 5.33
CA ALA A 314 -14.20 6.27 6.25
C ALA A 314 -13.43 6.74 7.50
N PRO A 315 -13.88 6.34 8.70
CA PRO A 315 -13.22 6.72 9.93
C PRO A 315 -11.75 6.30 9.86
N PRO A 316 -10.82 7.09 10.43
CA PRO A 316 -9.45 6.61 10.60
C PRO A 316 -9.49 5.23 11.27
N PRO A 317 -8.74 4.23 10.78
CA PRO A 317 -8.77 2.90 11.36
C PRO A 317 -8.61 2.98 12.87
N VAL A 318 -9.61 2.50 13.60
CA VAL A 318 -9.71 2.77 15.03
C VAL A 318 -8.58 2.02 15.72
N ALA A 319 -7.74 2.76 16.45
CA ALA A 319 -6.69 2.17 17.25
C ALA A 319 -7.32 1.21 18.27
N PRO A 320 -6.79 -0.01 18.45
CA PRO A 320 -7.25 -0.85 19.55
C PRO A 320 -6.91 -0.19 20.90
N ASP A 321 -7.66 -0.52 21.94
CA ASP A 321 -7.29 -0.12 23.29
C ASP A 321 -6.05 -0.91 23.72
N LEU A 322 -5.01 -0.19 24.14
CA LEU A 322 -3.79 -0.76 24.68
C LEU A 322 -3.92 -0.87 26.19
N VAL A 323 -4.08 -2.09 26.72
CA VAL A 323 -4.29 -2.33 28.15
C VAL A 323 -3.12 -3.11 28.75
N PHE A 324 -2.38 -2.45 29.64
CA PHE A 324 -1.31 -3.06 30.42
C PHE A 324 -1.89 -3.90 31.57
N LEU A 325 -1.91 -5.23 31.43
CA LEU A 325 -2.61 -6.14 32.34
C LEU A 325 -1.83 -6.51 33.61
N GLY A 326 -0.52 -6.30 33.61
CA GLY A 326 0.37 -6.77 34.69
C GLY A 326 0.70 -8.26 34.57
N GLN A 327 1.07 -8.87 35.70
CA GLN A 327 1.51 -10.27 35.75
C GLN A 327 0.32 -11.23 35.78
N ASP A 328 0.32 -12.20 34.86
CA ASP A 328 -0.57 -13.34 34.89
C ASP A 328 -0.10 -14.32 35.99
N MET A 329 -0.97 -14.54 36.99
CA MET A 329 -0.65 -15.36 38.17
C MET A 329 -0.47 -16.85 37.84
N LYS A 330 -0.98 -17.35 36.71
CA LYS A 330 -0.86 -18.75 36.31
C LYS A 330 0.44 -19.01 35.56
N THR A 331 0.84 -18.08 34.69
CA THR A 331 2.01 -18.25 33.82
C THR A 331 3.25 -17.51 34.33
N GLY A 332 3.09 -16.60 35.29
CA GLY A 332 4.14 -15.71 35.79
C GLY A 332 4.62 -14.67 34.78
N ARG A 333 4.03 -14.64 33.57
CA ARG A 333 4.38 -13.71 32.49
C ARG A 333 3.58 -12.43 32.60
N TYR A 334 4.16 -11.33 32.15
CA TYR A 334 3.45 -10.06 32.06
C TYR A 334 2.65 -10.01 30.77
N GLN A 335 1.47 -9.40 30.78
CA GLN A 335 0.59 -9.36 29.62
C GLN A 335 0.20 -7.93 29.25
N VAL A 336 0.07 -7.71 27.95
CA VAL A 336 -0.58 -6.52 27.39
C VAL A 336 -1.65 -6.98 26.41
N ALA A 337 -2.84 -6.40 26.53
CA ALA A 337 -3.96 -6.67 25.64
C ALA A 337 -4.16 -5.54 24.63
N PHE A 338 -4.55 -5.93 23.43
CA PHE A 338 -5.04 -5.08 22.37
C PHE A 338 -6.51 -5.42 22.16
N LYS A 339 -7.42 -4.51 22.55
CA LYS A 339 -8.87 -4.70 22.39
C LYS A 339 -9.35 -3.96 21.16
N PHE A 340 -9.93 -4.68 20.22
CA PHE A 340 -10.45 -4.14 18.97
C PHE A 340 -11.95 -3.84 19.10
N ASP A 341 -12.46 -2.91 18.29
CA ASP A 341 -13.85 -2.46 18.34
C ASP A 341 -14.86 -3.57 17.97
N ASP A 342 -14.41 -4.62 17.27
CA ASP A 342 -15.19 -5.82 16.95
C ASP A 342 -15.36 -6.76 18.16
N GLY A 343 -14.83 -6.38 19.32
CA GLY A 343 -14.85 -7.16 20.56
C GLY A 343 -13.73 -8.19 20.68
N ASN A 344 -12.87 -8.33 19.66
CA ASN A 344 -11.72 -9.22 19.73
C ASN A 344 -10.64 -8.66 20.66
N GLU A 345 -10.09 -9.51 21.51
CA GLU A 345 -8.96 -9.16 22.39
C GLU A 345 -7.78 -10.08 22.06
N LYS A 346 -6.64 -9.47 21.75
CA LYS A 346 -5.39 -10.22 21.56
C LYS A 346 -4.37 -9.85 22.64
N LYS A 347 -3.76 -10.87 23.24
CA LYS A 347 -2.79 -10.70 24.34
C LYS A 347 -1.39 -11.05 23.89
N VAL A 348 -0.44 -10.18 24.20
CA VAL A 348 0.99 -10.43 24.05
C VAL A 348 1.59 -10.65 25.43
N THR A 349 2.42 -11.68 25.55
CA THR A 349 3.15 -11.95 26.79
C THR A 349 4.56 -11.36 26.74
N PHE A 350 5.04 -10.85 27.86
CA PHE A 350 6.34 -10.22 27.98
C PHE A 350 7.11 -10.76 29.18
N THR A 351 8.44 -10.71 29.11
CA THR A 351 9.31 -10.79 30.29
C THR A 351 9.11 -9.54 31.18
N PRO A 352 9.47 -9.59 32.47
CA PRO A 352 9.39 -8.42 33.34
C PRO A 352 10.14 -7.21 32.77
N LYS A 353 11.32 -7.44 32.17
CA LYS A 353 12.15 -6.41 31.53
C LYS A 353 11.47 -5.81 30.29
N GLU A 354 10.91 -6.65 29.42
CA GLU A 354 10.17 -6.21 28.23
C GLU A 354 8.96 -5.35 28.61
N TYR A 355 8.16 -5.83 29.56
CA TYR A 355 6.96 -5.14 30.02
C TYR A 355 7.29 -3.79 30.63
N ASP A 356 8.30 -3.73 31.49
CA ASP A 356 8.71 -2.49 32.14
C ASP A 356 9.20 -1.45 31.13
N ILE A 357 10.05 -1.86 30.18
CA ILE A 357 10.52 -0.98 29.09
C ILE A 357 9.33 -0.51 28.24
N TYR A 358 8.42 -1.40 27.88
CA TYR A 358 7.27 -1.06 27.05
C TYR A 358 6.33 -0.07 27.76
N LEU A 359 6.03 -0.30 29.03
CA LEU A 359 5.24 0.61 29.87
C LEU A 359 5.94 1.96 30.06
N GLN A 360 7.27 1.98 30.27
CA GLN A 360 8.03 3.21 30.40
C GLN A 360 8.02 4.05 29.12
N VAL A 361 8.18 3.41 27.95
CA VAL A 361 8.07 4.10 26.66
C VAL A 361 6.67 4.68 26.49
N ALA A 362 5.62 3.93 26.81
CA ALA A 362 4.24 4.41 26.73
C ALA A 362 4.01 5.60 27.69
N LEU A 363 4.38 5.47 28.96
CA LEU A 363 4.25 6.53 29.97
C LEU A 363 5.00 7.82 29.60
N LYS A 364 6.25 7.71 29.13
CA LYS A 364 7.07 8.87 28.77
C LYS A 364 6.60 9.52 27.47
N THR A 365 6.17 8.72 26.50
CA THR A 365 5.56 9.25 25.27
C THR A 365 4.25 9.98 25.56
N TYR A 366 3.52 9.51 26.57
CA TYR A 366 2.25 10.10 26.98
C TYR A 366 2.41 11.43 27.76
N LYS A 367 3.30 11.47 28.78
CA LYS A 367 3.45 12.57 29.76
C LYS A 367 4.21 13.82 29.27
N SER A 368 4.94 13.79 28.16
CA SER A 368 5.84 14.89 27.73
C SER A 368 5.60 15.36 26.28
N ARG A 369 5.82 16.66 26.00
CA ARG A 369 5.98 17.20 24.63
C ARG A 369 7.31 16.75 23.98
N THR A 370 8.32 16.43 24.79
CA THR A 370 9.62 15.89 24.38
C THR A 370 9.69 14.38 24.66
N ARG A 371 9.06 13.65 23.72
CA ARG A 371 9.50 12.41 23.06
C ARG A 371 10.24 11.37 23.93
N GLY A 372 9.49 10.41 24.48
CA GLY A 372 9.96 9.03 24.64
C GLY A 372 11.02 8.71 25.72
N LEU A 373 11.54 7.48 25.66
CA LEU A 373 12.62 6.98 26.51
C LEU A 373 13.98 7.33 25.88
N PRO A 374 14.89 8.05 26.57
CA PRO A 374 16.15 8.50 25.96
C PRO A 374 17.04 7.37 25.42
N VAL A 375 17.64 7.61 24.25
CA VAL A 375 18.58 6.69 23.58
C VAL A 375 19.95 6.67 24.28
N THR A 376 20.20 7.49 25.30
CA THR A 376 21.44 7.44 26.11
C THR A 376 21.72 6.06 26.71
N TYR A 377 20.70 5.19 26.81
CA TYR A 377 20.79 3.80 27.28
C TYR A 377 20.83 2.75 26.15
N ASP A 378 21.15 3.15 24.91
CA ASP A 378 20.96 2.33 23.69
C ASP A 378 21.54 0.91 23.81
N LYS A 379 22.74 0.79 24.37
CA LYS A 379 23.45 -0.49 24.53
C LYS A 379 22.65 -1.53 25.32
N HIS A 380 21.74 -1.13 26.21
CA HIS A 380 20.99 -2.03 27.09
C HIS A 380 19.53 -2.22 26.69
N ILE A 381 18.96 -1.25 25.95
CA ILE A 381 17.53 -1.17 25.66
C ILE A 381 17.22 -1.51 24.20
N LYS A 382 18.11 -1.18 23.26
CA LYS A 382 17.93 -1.43 21.82
C LYS A 382 17.58 -2.88 21.47
N PRO A 383 18.25 -3.91 22.03
CA PRO A 383 17.90 -5.29 21.74
C PRO A 383 16.47 -5.63 22.20
N THR A 384 16.07 -5.12 23.38
CA THR A 384 14.71 -5.32 23.89
C THR A 384 13.67 -4.61 23.04
N ILE A 385 13.95 -3.39 22.58
CA ILE A 385 13.04 -2.62 21.71
C ILE A 385 12.86 -3.33 20.36
N ALA A 386 13.95 -3.82 19.75
CA ALA A 386 13.88 -4.60 18.52
C ALA A 386 13.08 -5.90 18.71
N HIS A 387 13.27 -6.58 19.85
CA HIS A 387 12.51 -7.78 20.19
C HIS A 387 11.03 -7.48 20.41
N LEU A 388 10.69 -6.41 21.14
CA LEU A 388 9.31 -5.94 21.34
C LEU A 388 8.63 -5.66 20.00
N LYS A 389 9.30 -4.94 19.08
CA LYS A 389 8.76 -4.64 17.75
C LYS A 389 8.49 -5.91 16.94
N SER A 390 9.42 -6.86 16.96
CA SER A 390 9.26 -8.16 16.30
C SER A 390 8.09 -8.97 16.88
N LYS A 391 8.04 -9.08 18.21
CA LYS A 391 7.04 -9.88 18.94
C LYS A 391 5.62 -9.34 18.81
N ILE A 392 5.44 -8.03 18.93
CA ILE A 392 4.13 -7.41 18.70
C ILE A 392 3.69 -7.65 17.24
N SER A 393 4.62 -7.59 16.28
CA SER A 393 4.31 -7.82 14.88
C SER A 393 3.96 -9.28 14.55
N SER A 394 4.55 -10.25 15.27
CA SER A 394 4.19 -11.67 15.11
C SER A 394 2.86 -12.02 15.76
N ASP A 395 2.65 -11.53 16.98
CA ASP A 395 1.53 -11.98 17.83
C ASP A 395 0.24 -11.21 17.49
N ILE A 396 0.38 -10.01 16.94
CA ILE A 396 -0.73 -9.11 16.58
C ILE A 396 -0.56 -8.66 15.11
N PRO A 397 -0.75 -9.55 14.13
CA PRO A 397 -0.62 -9.20 12.71
C PRO A 397 -1.65 -8.16 12.26
N ASP A 398 -2.78 -8.07 12.99
CA ASP A 398 -3.92 -7.19 12.71
C ASP A 398 -3.79 -5.79 13.35
N LEU A 399 -2.68 -5.49 14.01
CA LEU A 399 -2.29 -4.10 14.26
C LEU A 399 -1.98 -3.49 12.89
N ASN A 400 -3.03 -2.96 12.27
CA ASN A 400 -3.09 -2.53 10.86
C ASN A 400 -2.27 -1.26 10.56
N TYR A 401 -1.34 -0.92 11.45
CA TYR A 401 -0.34 0.12 11.29
C TYR A 401 1.02 -0.43 11.71
N SER A 402 2.02 -0.30 10.85
CA SER A 402 3.36 -0.84 11.08
C SER A 402 4.00 -0.41 12.39
N ASP A 403 3.64 0.78 12.90
CA ASP A 403 4.31 1.43 14.05
C ASP A 403 3.34 1.88 15.16
N GLN A 404 2.03 1.62 15.02
CA GLN A 404 1.07 1.93 16.09
C GLN A 404 1.33 1.03 17.30
N TYR A 405 1.50 1.66 18.47
CA TYR A 405 1.92 1.00 19.69
C TYR A 405 3.22 0.18 19.59
N LYS A 406 4.09 0.44 18.61
CA LYS A 406 5.44 -0.15 18.57
C LYS A 406 6.47 0.90 18.97
N PRO A 407 7.42 0.58 19.85
CA PRO A 407 8.49 1.51 20.15
C PRO A 407 9.37 1.74 18.92
N GLU A 408 9.50 3.00 18.48
CA GLU A 408 10.34 3.44 17.37
C GLU A 408 11.34 4.50 17.81
N ARG A 409 12.45 4.64 17.10
CA ARG A 409 13.45 5.67 17.38
C ARG A 409 13.06 6.97 16.67
N ASP A 410 12.88 8.04 17.43
CA ASP A 410 12.67 9.41 16.95
C ASP A 410 13.76 10.31 17.55
N GLY A 411 14.76 10.64 16.74
CA GLY A 411 15.94 11.38 17.16
C GLY A 411 16.70 10.70 18.31
N ASN A 412 16.70 11.37 19.47
CA ASN A 412 17.39 10.95 20.69
C ASN A 412 16.51 10.16 21.67
N ALA A 413 15.34 9.69 21.24
CA ALA A 413 14.44 8.93 22.10
C ALA A 413 13.72 7.77 21.38
N TYR A 414 13.24 6.83 22.18
CA TYR A 414 12.31 5.78 21.79
C TYR A 414 10.89 6.21 22.13
N VAL A 415 10.03 6.36 21.13
CA VAL A 415 8.63 6.82 21.25
C VAL A 415 7.66 5.74 20.80
N MET A 416 6.39 5.88 21.19
CA MET A 416 5.29 5.10 20.62
C MET A 416 4.25 6.05 20.03
N ARG A 417 3.66 5.68 18.88
CA ARG A 417 2.46 6.35 18.40
C ARG A 417 1.28 5.86 19.22
N LEU A 418 0.80 6.70 20.13
CA LEU A 418 -0.32 6.42 21.04
C LEU A 418 -1.52 7.27 20.64
N ASP A 419 -2.69 6.66 20.54
CA ASP A 419 -3.93 7.38 20.77
C ASP A 419 -4.07 7.59 22.28
N LYS A 420 -3.91 8.84 22.73
CA LYS A 420 -3.89 9.16 24.16
C LYS A 420 -5.21 8.85 24.88
N SER A 421 -6.31 8.69 24.16
CA SER A 421 -7.61 8.33 24.72
C SER A 421 -7.78 6.82 24.93
N LYS A 422 -6.89 6.00 24.38
CA LYS A 422 -7.03 4.54 24.29
C LYS A 422 -5.89 3.74 24.95
N VAL A 423 -5.19 4.33 25.92
CA VAL A 423 -4.12 3.65 26.66
C VAL A 423 -4.48 3.53 28.13
N PHE A 424 -4.51 2.30 28.64
CA PHE A 424 -5.00 1.95 29.96
C PHE A 424 -4.02 1.07 30.72
N VAL A 425 -4.10 1.13 32.05
CA VAL A 425 -3.41 0.20 32.95
C VAL A 425 -4.47 -0.49 33.80
N ARG A 426 -4.41 -1.82 33.86
CA ARG A 426 -5.29 -2.61 34.71
C ARG A 426 -4.76 -2.58 36.14
N VAL A 427 -5.58 -2.07 37.07
CA VAL A 427 -5.23 -1.95 38.48
C VAL A 427 -6.24 -2.74 39.32
N ARG A 428 -5.79 -3.34 40.43
CA ARG A 428 -6.67 -3.99 41.41
C ARG A 428 -7.42 -2.92 42.21
N THR A 429 -8.73 -3.05 42.31
CA THR A 429 -9.59 -2.07 43.00
C THR A 429 -9.78 -2.37 44.49
N SER A 430 -9.43 -3.57 44.96
CA SER A 430 -9.48 -3.93 46.39
C SER A 430 -8.37 -4.91 46.80
N ASN A 431 -7.98 -4.87 48.08
CA ASN A 431 -6.99 -5.81 48.65
C ASN A 431 -7.57 -7.21 48.90
N CYS A 432 -8.88 -7.40 48.75
CA CYS A 432 -9.58 -8.63 49.16
C CYS A 432 -10.43 -9.29 48.06
N GLY A 433 -10.33 -8.85 46.79
CA GLY A 433 -11.14 -9.38 45.68
C GLY A 433 -10.40 -9.51 44.34
N TYR A 434 -10.98 -10.29 43.42
CA TYR A 434 -10.53 -10.47 42.03
C TYR A 434 -10.97 -9.33 41.10
N ASP A 435 -11.34 -8.18 41.65
CA ASP A 435 -11.86 -7.05 40.88
C ASP A 435 -10.72 -6.20 40.34
N TYR A 436 -10.77 -5.98 39.03
CA TYR A 436 -9.80 -5.18 38.28
C TYR A 436 -10.54 -4.08 37.54
N GLU A 437 -9.91 -2.90 37.43
CA GLU A 437 -10.40 -1.79 36.62
C GLU A 437 -9.30 -1.33 35.65
N ASP A 438 -9.70 -1.04 34.42
CA ASP A 438 -8.82 -0.44 33.41
C ASP A 438 -8.88 1.08 33.54
N ILE A 439 -7.87 1.67 34.18
CA ILE A 439 -7.80 3.12 34.35
C ILE A 439 -6.97 3.75 33.23
N PRO A 440 -7.31 4.97 32.76
CA PRO A 440 -6.47 5.70 31.81
C PRO A 440 -5.04 5.82 32.33
N ILE A 441 -4.04 5.62 31.46
CA ILE A 441 -2.62 5.64 31.83
C ILE A 441 -2.18 6.97 32.49
N LEU A 442 -2.90 8.08 32.26
CA LEU A 442 -2.68 9.37 32.95
C LEU A 442 -2.90 9.27 34.46
N LYS A 443 -3.86 8.45 34.90
CA LYS A 443 -4.21 8.24 36.31
C LYS A 443 -3.30 7.22 36.99
N TYR A 444 -2.40 6.60 36.24
CA TYR A 444 -1.47 5.62 36.77
C TYR A 444 -0.21 6.30 37.34
N ASP A 445 -0.11 6.28 38.67
CA ASP A 445 1.13 6.59 39.38
C ASP A 445 1.80 5.29 39.83
N LYS A 446 3.00 5.07 39.31
CA LYS A 446 3.86 3.96 39.71
C LYS A 446 4.44 4.32 41.08
N LYS A 447 3.84 3.79 42.16
CA LYS A 447 4.40 3.89 43.51
C LYS A 447 5.71 3.14 43.63
#